data_AF-A0A059LRS6-F1
#
_entry.id   AF-A0A059LRS6-F1
#
_cell.length_a   1.000
_cell.length_b   1.000
_cell.length_c   1.000
_cell.angle_alpha   90.00
_cell.angle_beta   90.00
_cell.angle_gamma   90.00
#
_symmetry.space_group_name_H-M   'P 1'
#
loop_
_entity.id
_entity.type
_entity.pdbx_description
1 polymer ?
#
loop_
_entity_poly.entity_id
_entity_poly.type
_entity_poly.pdbx_seq_one_letter_code
_entity_poly.pdbx_strand_id
1 'polypeptide(L)'
;MVQPSKELLNRAFRRANAQRHNKKIKNEASQERNRTARTMETFQKELGAPLGLYVSSFPKVEALTSFDAALLDLTVGKGTYEQTLDRVAAVKKTVSRMAKELATRGARAQTKKEAELVREQGLADLEKYLKNAAGAVDSLLDIAKLLRRLPVVDPRLPTVALVGAPNVGKSSLVQALSSGQPEIQNYPFTTRTIKMGHFYVCGQRHQVTDTPGLLARAEADRNVMERLTLATLDFLPTAVLFVADLTEECGVSAEQQWAVRVALKARFPRKRWVDVFSKADLLEGMRRRGQEERGSAAAKSNQSEVDLDPSLVKLPSDWPRYLPHAIWASSFTDAGCAQLKGALLEALAHPESGEEMEMVKSSEGMKKLDIV
;
A
#
# COMPACT_ATOMS: atom_id res chain seq x y z
N MET A 1 10.82 -12.03 -15.33
CA MET A 1 10.91 -10.85 -14.45
C MET A 1 11.03 -9.65 -15.34
N VAL A 2 10.69 -8.44 -14.89
CA VAL A 2 11.30 -7.27 -15.54
C VAL A 2 12.80 -7.40 -15.36
N GLN A 3 13.55 -7.46 -16.46
CA GLN A 3 15.00 -7.59 -16.43
C GLN A 3 15.65 -6.20 -16.40
N PRO A 4 16.86 -6.05 -15.82
CA PRO A 4 17.63 -4.82 -15.95
C PRO A 4 17.83 -4.44 -17.42
N SER A 5 17.70 -3.14 -17.73
CA SER A 5 17.80 -2.63 -19.11
C SER A 5 19.09 -3.09 -19.79
N LYS A 6 20.22 -2.98 -19.09
CA LYS A 6 21.55 -3.37 -19.58
C LYS A 6 21.63 -4.85 -19.98
N GLU A 7 21.02 -5.74 -19.19
CA GLU A 7 21.01 -7.17 -19.49
C GLU A 7 20.15 -7.47 -20.72
N LEU A 8 18.96 -6.87 -20.77
CA LEU A 8 18.03 -6.99 -21.88
C LEU A 8 18.67 -6.53 -23.21
N LEU A 9 19.31 -5.36 -23.18
CA LEU A 9 20.01 -4.79 -24.33
C LEU A 9 21.19 -5.66 -24.75
N ASN A 10 22.07 -6.03 -23.83
CA ASN A 10 23.23 -6.86 -24.14
C ASN A 10 22.83 -8.21 -24.75
N ARG A 11 21.75 -8.84 -24.24
CA ARG A 11 21.21 -10.08 -24.80
C ARG A 11 20.72 -9.89 -26.23
N ALA A 12 19.95 -8.82 -26.48
CA ALA A 12 19.41 -8.52 -27.80
C ALA A 12 20.54 -8.27 -28.82
N PHE A 13 21.50 -7.40 -28.51
CA PHE A 13 22.64 -7.11 -29.39
C PHE A 13 23.49 -8.35 -29.65
N ARG A 14 23.79 -9.14 -28.63
CA ARG A 14 24.57 -10.38 -28.78
C ARG A 14 23.90 -11.37 -29.73
N ARG A 15 22.59 -11.62 -29.57
CA ARG A 15 21.85 -12.57 -30.42
C ARG A 15 21.64 -12.05 -31.84
N ALA A 16 21.45 -10.74 -32.00
CA ALA A 16 21.28 -10.13 -33.30
C ALA A 16 22.61 -10.09 -34.11
N ASN A 17 23.74 -9.85 -33.46
CA ASN A 17 25.06 -9.87 -34.10
C ASN A 17 25.55 -11.30 -34.43
N ALA A 18 25.02 -12.32 -33.73
CA ALA A 18 25.33 -13.72 -34.00
C ALA A 18 24.71 -14.26 -35.31
N GLN A 19 23.85 -13.50 -36.00
CA GLN A 19 23.22 -13.92 -37.25
C GLN A 19 24.26 -14.09 -38.36
N ARG A 20 24.37 -15.31 -38.88
CA ARG A 20 25.29 -15.71 -39.96
C ARG A 20 24.62 -15.65 -41.33
N HIS A 21 25.43 -15.53 -42.38
CA HIS A 21 24.95 -15.61 -43.77
C HIS A 21 24.23 -16.92 -44.05
N ASN A 22 23.11 -16.83 -44.77
CA ASN A 22 22.41 -18.00 -45.26
C ASN A 22 23.13 -18.55 -46.50
N LYS A 23 23.92 -19.61 -46.32
CA LYS A 23 24.71 -20.27 -47.39
C LYS A 23 23.87 -20.77 -48.58
N LYS A 24 22.54 -20.86 -48.45
CA LYS A 24 21.64 -21.28 -49.54
C LYS A 24 21.41 -20.17 -50.58
N ILE A 25 21.57 -18.90 -50.23
CA ILE A 25 21.39 -17.77 -51.15
C ILE A 25 22.71 -17.55 -51.88
N LYS A 26 22.75 -17.53 -53.21
CA LYS A 26 24.01 -17.39 -53.96
C LYS A 26 24.48 -15.93 -54.11
N ASN A 27 23.55 -15.01 -54.34
CA ASN A 27 23.86 -13.59 -54.52
C ASN A 27 24.27 -12.95 -53.18
N GLU A 28 25.46 -12.38 -53.12
CA GLU A 28 26.02 -11.78 -51.89
C GLU A 28 25.19 -10.61 -51.35
N ALA A 29 24.67 -9.73 -52.22
CA ALA A 29 23.80 -8.64 -51.80
C ALA A 29 22.51 -9.20 -51.20
N SER A 30 21.91 -10.22 -51.83
CA SER A 30 20.71 -10.89 -51.31
C SER A 30 20.96 -11.64 -49.99
N GLN A 31 22.15 -12.23 -49.81
CA GLN A 31 22.55 -12.83 -48.54
C GLN A 31 22.58 -11.79 -47.41
N GLU A 32 23.18 -10.62 -47.66
CA GLU A 32 23.26 -9.56 -46.64
C GLU A 32 21.89 -8.92 -46.37
N ARG A 33 21.04 -8.72 -47.38
CA ARG A 33 19.64 -8.29 -47.18
C ARG A 33 18.89 -9.26 -46.27
N ASN A 34 19.04 -10.57 -46.51
CA ASN A 34 18.43 -11.61 -45.68
C ASN A 34 18.97 -11.60 -44.25
N ARG A 35 20.28 -11.37 -44.08
CA ARG A 35 20.91 -11.23 -42.78
C ARG A 35 20.33 -10.04 -42.01
N THR A 36 20.22 -8.87 -42.64
CA THR A 36 19.61 -7.67 -42.03
C THR A 36 18.18 -7.93 -41.57
N ALA A 37 17.36 -8.60 -42.38
CA ALA A 37 15.99 -8.96 -42.01
C ALA A 37 15.96 -9.87 -40.77
N ARG A 38 16.77 -10.93 -40.75
CA ARG A 38 16.88 -11.86 -39.60
C ARG A 38 17.42 -11.19 -38.34
N THR A 39 18.36 -10.27 -38.48
CA THR A 39 18.85 -9.44 -37.36
C THR A 39 17.70 -8.65 -36.75
N MET A 40 16.85 -8.01 -37.57
CA MET A 40 15.69 -7.25 -37.10
C MET A 40 14.60 -8.13 -36.48
N GLU A 41 14.31 -9.28 -37.06
CA GLU A 41 13.41 -10.28 -36.46
C GLU A 41 13.91 -10.74 -35.09
N THR A 42 15.22 -10.97 -34.96
CA THR A 42 15.85 -11.32 -33.68
C THR A 42 15.70 -10.20 -32.66
N PHE A 43 15.89 -8.93 -33.05
CA PHE A 43 15.65 -7.79 -32.15
C PHE A 43 14.19 -7.71 -31.70
N GLN A 44 13.23 -7.90 -32.60
CA GLN A 44 11.81 -7.90 -32.24
C GLN A 44 11.49 -9.01 -31.23
N LYS A 45 12.09 -10.19 -31.39
CA LYS A 45 11.92 -11.31 -30.47
C LYS A 45 12.59 -11.05 -29.11
N GLU A 46 13.82 -10.54 -29.09
CA GLU A 46 14.61 -10.39 -27.86
C GLU A 46 14.29 -9.14 -27.06
N LEU A 47 13.71 -8.11 -27.70
CA LEU A 47 13.43 -6.82 -27.09
C LEU A 47 11.95 -6.43 -27.21
N GLY A 48 11.39 -6.48 -28.43
CA GLY A 48 10.00 -6.07 -28.68
C GLY A 48 8.97 -6.92 -27.92
N ALA A 49 9.15 -8.25 -27.93
CA ALA A 49 8.26 -9.18 -27.22
C ALA A 49 8.34 -9.02 -25.69
N PRO A 50 9.53 -8.99 -25.04
CA PRO A 50 9.63 -8.72 -23.60
C PRO A 50 9.04 -7.37 -23.18
N LEU A 51 9.34 -6.28 -23.90
CA LEU A 51 8.76 -4.96 -23.58
C LEU A 51 7.23 -4.98 -23.72
N GLY A 52 6.71 -5.69 -24.72
CA GLY A 52 5.27 -5.90 -24.88
C GLY A 52 4.65 -6.65 -23.71
N LEU A 53 5.29 -7.74 -23.29
CA LEU A 53 4.85 -8.53 -22.14
C LEU A 53 4.85 -7.69 -20.88
N TYR A 54 5.90 -6.92 -20.62
CA TYR A 54 5.98 -6.04 -19.45
C TYR A 54 4.79 -5.07 -19.39
N VAL A 55 4.48 -4.37 -20.48
CA VAL A 55 3.33 -3.44 -20.49
C VAL A 55 1.99 -4.15 -20.27
N SER A 56 1.80 -5.35 -20.84
CA SER A 56 0.53 -6.07 -20.73
C SER A 56 0.35 -6.82 -19.40
N SER A 57 1.44 -7.18 -18.72
CA SER A 57 1.39 -7.97 -17.49
C SER A 57 1.16 -7.11 -16.25
N PHE A 58 1.39 -5.80 -16.34
CA PHE A 58 1.09 -4.88 -15.25
C PHE A 58 -0.39 -4.49 -15.29
N PRO A 59 -1.09 -4.48 -14.14
CA PRO A 59 -2.50 -4.10 -14.09
C PRO A 59 -2.63 -2.63 -14.45
N LYS A 60 -3.68 -2.32 -15.22
CA LYS A 60 -4.05 -0.93 -15.46
C LYS A 60 -4.67 -0.34 -14.20
N VAL A 61 -4.48 0.96 -13.98
CA VAL A 61 -4.97 1.63 -12.77
C VAL A 61 -6.49 1.58 -12.67
N GLU A 62 -7.19 1.58 -13.80
CA GLU A 62 -8.67 1.46 -13.82
C GLU A 62 -9.18 0.08 -13.38
N ALA A 63 -8.31 -0.95 -13.39
CA ALA A 63 -8.66 -2.28 -12.92
C ALA A 63 -8.39 -2.46 -11.41
N LEU A 64 -7.63 -1.55 -10.80
CA LEU A 64 -7.27 -1.60 -9.39
C LEU A 64 -8.46 -1.18 -8.52
N THR A 65 -8.49 -1.69 -7.29
CA THR A 65 -9.40 -1.17 -6.27
C THR A 65 -9.00 0.26 -5.90
N SER A 66 -9.94 1.07 -5.39
CA SER A 66 -9.62 2.45 -4.96
C SER A 66 -8.54 2.48 -3.87
N PHE A 67 -8.51 1.48 -2.99
CA PHE A 67 -7.47 1.33 -1.99
C PHE A 67 -6.11 0.99 -2.61
N ASP A 68 -6.06 0.04 -3.54
CA ASP A 68 -4.81 -0.34 -4.23
C ASP A 68 -4.24 0.82 -5.06
N ALA A 69 -5.09 1.59 -5.73
CA ALA A 69 -4.68 2.79 -6.47
C ALA A 69 -4.10 3.86 -5.53
N ALA A 70 -4.75 4.11 -4.38
CA ALA A 70 -4.22 5.02 -3.37
C ALA A 70 -2.89 4.53 -2.79
N LEU A 71 -2.76 3.23 -2.55
CA LEU A 71 -1.53 2.62 -2.05
C LEU A 71 -0.38 2.73 -3.07
N LEU A 72 -0.69 2.51 -4.35
CA LEU A 72 0.24 2.66 -5.46
C LEU A 72 0.78 4.10 -5.53
N ASP A 73 -0.11 5.09 -5.46
CA ASP A 73 0.24 6.51 -5.47
C ASP A 73 1.10 6.90 -4.26
N LEU A 74 0.79 6.37 -3.07
CA LEU A 74 1.58 6.61 -1.87
C LEU A 74 2.98 5.98 -1.96
N THR A 75 3.13 4.90 -2.72
CA THR A 75 4.37 4.14 -2.83
C THR A 75 5.30 4.69 -3.90
N VAL A 76 4.76 4.95 -5.09
CA VAL A 76 5.54 5.28 -6.30
C VAL A 76 5.45 6.78 -6.62
N GLY A 77 4.49 7.48 -6.03
CA GLY A 77 4.15 8.86 -6.36
C GLY A 77 3.05 8.93 -7.40
N LYS A 78 2.17 9.91 -7.22
CA LYS A 78 0.98 10.12 -8.03
C LYS A 78 1.29 10.21 -9.53
N GLY A 79 0.72 9.32 -10.32
CA GLY A 79 0.87 9.28 -11.79
C GLY A 79 2.22 8.75 -12.30
N THR A 80 3.18 8.47 -11.43
CA THR A 80 4.50 7.96 -11.82
C THR A 80 4.40 6.57 -12.46
N TYR A 81 3.45 5.76 -11.98
CA TYR A 81 3.24 4.40 -12.45
C TYR A 81 2.80 4.36 -13.92
N GLU A 82 1.74 5.08 -14.24
CA GLU A 82 1.15 5.17 -15.59
C GLU A 82 2.14 5.80 -16.56
N GLN A 83 2.79 6.91 -16.16
CA GLN A 83 3.82 7.55 -16.96
C GLN A 83 4.99 6.60 -17.28
N THR A 84 5.37 5.73 -16.34
CA THR A 84 6.44 4.76 -16.57
C THR A 84 6.01 3.68 -17.55
N LEU A 85 4.79 3.15 -17.43
CA LEU A 85 4.23 2.18 -18.38
C LEU A 85 4.12 2.77 -19.78
N ASP A 86 3.64 4.01 -19.90
CA ASP A 86 3.52 4.73 -21.17
C ASP A 86 4.88 4.95 -21.82
N ARG A 87 5.90 5.33 -21.04
CA ARG A 87 7.27 5.45 -21.53
C ARG A 87 7.79 4.12 -22.08
N VAL A 88 7.59 3.02 -21.38
CA VAL A 88 8.01 1.68 -21.86
C VAL A 88 7.23 1.26 -23.11
N ALA A 89 5.93 1.55 -23.18
CA ALA A 89 5.11 1.32 -24.37
C ALA A 89 5.58 2.15 -25.57
N ALA A 90 5.96 3.41 -25.36
CA ALA A 90 6.53 4.28 -26.36
C ALA A 90 7.89 3.77 -26.88
N VAL A 91 8.74 3.23 -25.98
CA VAL A 91 10.00 2.58 -26.36
C VAL A 91 9.74 1.38 -27.27
N LYS A 92 8.83 0.48 -26.89
CA LYS A 92 8.42 -0.66 -27.72
C LYS A 92 7.97 -0.21 -29.11
N LYS A 93 7.10 0.80 -29.20
CA LYS A 93 6.57 1.33 -30.45
C LYS A 93 7.69 1.90 -31.34
N THR A 94 8.61 2.65 -30.75
CA THR A 94 9.73 3.28 -31.48
C THR A 94 10.72 2.24 -31.99
N VAL A 95 11.09 1.25 -31.16
CA VAL A 95 11.92 0.11 -31.57
C VAL A 95 11.29 -0.65 -32.74
N SER A 96 9.98 -0.92 -32.65
CA SER A 96 9.23 -1.60 -33.72
C SER A 96 9.24 -0.81 -35.03
N ARG A 97 9.11 0.52 -34.95
CA ARG A 97 9.18 1.41 -36.10
C ARG A 97 10.59 1.41 -36.72
N MET A 98 11.63 1.63 -35.91
CA MET A 98 13.02 1.65 -36.38
C MET A 98 13.43 0.32 -37.04
N ALA A 99 13.01 -0.81 -36.45
CA ALA A 99 13.30 -2.12 -37.03
C ALA A 99 12.62 -2.33 -38.40
N LYS A 100 11.37 -1.87 -38.56
CA LYS A 100 10.65 -1.92 -39.84
C LYS A 100 11.29 -1.01 -40.89
N GLU A 101 11.66 0.21 -40.50
CA GLU A 101 12.36 1.17 -41.37
C GLU A 101 13.71 0.61 -41.83
N LEU A 102 14.49 0.02 -40.90
CA LEU A 102 15.76 -0.60 -41.22
C LEU A 102 15.61 -1.82 -42.14
N ALA A 103 14.63 -2.69 -41.89
CA ALA A 103 14.34 -3.83 -42.76
C ALA A 103 13.95 -3.37 -44.18
N THR A 104 13.15 -2.31 -44.29
CA THR A 104 12.72 -1.75 -45.58
C THR A 104 13.89 -1.14 -46.35
N ARG A 105 14.74 -0.34 -45.67
CA ARG A 105 15.96 0.25 -46.26
C ARG A 105 16.93 -0.85 -46.69
N GLY A 106 17.16 -1.83 -45.82
CA GLY A 106 18.01 -2.98 -46.11
C GLY A 106 17.54 -3.76 -47.34
N ALA A 107 16.24 -3.98 -47.48
CA ALA A 107 15.68 -4.69 -48.64
C ALA A 107 15.92 -3.97 -49.99
N ARG A 108 16.08 -2.64 -49.98
CA ARG A 108 16.30 -1.81 -51.19
C ARG A 108 17.77 -1.71 -51.62
N ALA A 109 18.72 -2.09 -50.76
CA ALA A 109 20.15 -1.94 -51.02
C ALA A 109 20.60 -2.79 -52.22
N GLN A 110 21.23 -2.19 -53.22
CA GLN A 110 21.56 -2.89 -54.47
C GLN A 110 22.85 -3.71 -54.36
N THR A 111 23.79 -3.26 -53.54
CA THR A 111 25.09 -3.91 -53.36
C THR A 111 25.26 -4.49 -51.95
N LYS A 112 26.19 -5.44 -51.80
CA LYS A 112 26.57 -5.98 -50.48
C LYS A 112 27.06 -4.87 -49.54
N LYS A 113 27.97 -4.02 -50.02
CA LYS A 113 28.56 -2.94 -49.22
C LYS A 113 27.51 -1.94 -48.73
N GLU A 114 26.52 -1.64 -49.58
CA GLU A 114 25.39 -0.79 -49.21
C GLU A 114 24.50 -1.46 -48.15
N ALA A 115 24.20 -2.76 -48.31
CA ALA A 115 23.41 -3.50 -47.33
C ALA A 115 24.10 -3.61 -45.96
N GLU A 116 25.42 -3.84 -45.94
CA GLU A 116 26.24 -3.86 -44.73
C GLU A 116 26.23 -2.49 -44.03
N LEU A 117 26.45 -1.41 -44.79
CA LEU A 117 26.45 -0.05 -44.26
C LEU A 117 25.10 0.33 -43.65
N VAL A 118 23.99 0.03 -44.35
CA VAL A 118 22.63 0.28 -43.85
C VAL A 118 22.39 -0.46 -42.54
N ARG A 119 22.79 -1.73 -42.45
CA ARG A 119 22.68 -2.55 -41.24
C ARG A 119 23.47 -1.94 -40.09
N GLU A 120 24.74 -1.61 -40.30
CA GLU A 120 25.61 -1.07 -39.26
C GLU A 120 25.12 0.28 -38.73
N GLN A 121 24.72 1.20 -39.61
CA GLN A 121 24.14 2.48 -39.21
C GLN A 121 22.85 2.29 -38.43
N GLY A 122 21.91 1.47 -38.93
CA GLY A 122 20.64 1.25 -38.24
C GLY A 122 20.79 0.56 -36.89
N LEU A 123 21.77 -0.34 -36.74
CA LEU A 123 22.11 -0.95 -35.45
C LEU A 123 22.70 0.08 -34.48
N ALA A 124 23.60 0.94 -34.94
CA ALA A 124 24.18 2.01 -34.13
C ALA A 124 23.10 3.01 -33.67
N ASP A 125 22.17 3.39 -34.55
CA ASP A 125 21.04 4.27 -34.23
C ASP A 125 20.12 3.62 -33.19
N LEU A 126 19.80 2.34 -33.35
CA LEU A 126 18.99 1.58 -32.41
C LEU A 126 19.68 1.46 -31.04
N GLU A 127 20.99 1.20 -31.02
CA GLU A 127 21.79 1.15 -29.79
C GLU A 127 21.79 2.49 -29.05
N LYS A 128 22.02 3.58 -29.78
CA LYS A 128 22.01 4.94 -29.23
C LYS A 128 20.64 5.28 -28.63
N TYR A 129 19.56 5.00 -29.36
CA TYR A 129 18.20 5.21 -28.86
C TYR A 129 17.94 4.40 -27.59
N LEU A 130 18.29 3.12 -27.59
CA LEU A 130 18.02 2.22 -26.47
C LEU A 130 18.83 2.55 -25.22
N LYS A 131 20.08 3.00 -25.37
CA LYS A 131 20.88 3.51 -24.24
C LYS A 131 20.20 4.71 -23.58
N ASN A 132 19.64 5.63 -24.37
CA ASN A 132 18.91 6.78 -23.84
C ASN A 132 17.57 6.39 -23.21
N ALA A 133 16.91 5.36 -23.75
CA ALA A 133 15.63 4.85 -23.25
C ALA A 133 15.75 3.86 -22.08
N ALA A 134 16.97 3.42 -21.74
CA ALA A 134 17.24 2.41 -20.72
C ALA A 134 16.59 2.73 -19.36
N GLY A 135 16.63 4.01 -18.97
CA GLY A 135 16.05 4.48 -17.72
C GLY A 135 14.55 4.18 -17.57
N ALA A 136 13.77 4.13 -18.67
CA ALA A 136 12.35 3.79 -18.58
C ALA A 136 12.13 2.33 -18.14
N VAL A 137 12.96 1.40 -18.63
CA VAL A 137 12.90 -0.03 -18.27
C VAL A 137 13.39 -0.24 -16.85
N ASP A 138 14.44 0.47 -16.43
CA ASP A 138 14.95 0.39 -15.06
C ASP A 138 13.97 1.00 -14.04
N SER A 139 13.31 2.12 -14.37
CA SER A 139 12.22 2.65 -13.54
C SER A 139 11.08 1.63 -13.40
N LEU A 140 10.69 0.95 -14.47
CA LEU A 140 9.66 -0.11 -14.39
C LEU A 140 10.12 -1.28 -13.52
N LEU A 141 11.40 -1.67 -13.59
CA LEU A 141 11.98 -2.68 -12.72
C LEU A 141 11.91 -2.27 -11.25
N ASP A 142 12.23 -1.02 -10.93
CA ASP A 142 12.18 -0.53 -9.56
C ASP A 142 10.75 -0.47 -9.02
N ILE A 143 9.78 -0.05 -9.84
CA ILE A 143 8.35 -0.18 -9.53
C ILE A 143 8.01 -1.64 -9.25
N ALA A 144 8.40 -2.58 -10.13
CA ALA A 144 8.13 -4.00 -9.95
C ALA A 144 8.66 -4.52 -8.59
N LYS A 145 9.86 -4.10 -8.18
CA LYS A 145 10.44 -4.45 -6.88
C LYS A 145 9.63 -3.89 -5.73
N LEU A 146 9.15 -2.65 -5.83
CA LEU A 146 8.32 -2.01 -4.80
C LEU A 146 6.97 -2.73 -4.67
N LEU A 147 6.29 -3.00 -5.78
CA LEU A 147 4.98 -3.67 -5.77
C LEU A 147 5.05 -5.08 -5.16
N ARG A 148 6.13 -5.84 -5.42
CA ARG A 148 6.31 -7.16 -4.78
C ARG A 148 6.40 -7.11 -3.25
N ARG A 149 6.77 -5.97 -2.69
CA ARG A 149 6.91 -5.76 -1.23
C ARG A 149 5.64 -5.20 -0.61
N LEU A 150 4.67 -4.78 -1.43
CA LEU A 150 3.40 -4.28 -0.90
C LEU A 150 2.61 -5.43 -0.29
N PRO A 151 2.02 -5.21 0.89
CA PRO A 151 1.12 -6.19 1.45
C PRO A 151 -0.15 -6.31 0.62
N VAL A 152 -0.70 -7.51 0.58
CA VAL A 152 -1.99 -7.77 -0.05
C VAL A 152 -3.07 -7.55 0.98
N VAL A 153 -3.95 -6.60 0.69
CA VAL A 153 -5.12 -6.25 1.49
C VAL A 153 -6.34 -6.83 0.79
N ASP A 154 -7.20 -7.55 1.50
CA ASP A 154 -8.47 -8.01 0.91
C ASP A 154 -9.55 -6.94 1.16
N PRO A 155 -9.98 -6.18 0.14
CA PRO A 155 -10.96 -5.12 0.33
C PRO A 155 -12.36 -5.63 0.73
N ARG A 156 -12.61 -6.95 0.68
CA ARG A 156 -13.89 -7.56 1.04
C ARG A 156 -14.00 -7.94 2.50
N LEU A 157 -12.88 -8.04 3.21
CA LEU A 157 -12.89 -8.40 4.62
C LEU A 157 -13.11 -7.13 5.47
N PRO A 158 -14.00 -7.17 6.48
CA PRO A 158 -14.16 -6.07 7.41
C PRO A 158 -12.83 -5.72 8.11
N THR A 159 -12.52 -4.42 8.11
CA THR A 159 -11.28 -3.87 8.68
C THR A 159 -11.61 -3.08 9.94
N VAL A 160 -10.74 -3.15 10.95
CA VAL A 160 -10.73 -2.29 12.12
C VAL A 160 -9.56 -1.32 12.00
N ALA A 161 -9.85 -0.04 11.82
CA ALA A 161 -8.83 0.99 11.88
C ALA A 161 -8.64 1.45 13.33
N LEU A 162 -7.45 1.23 13.89
CA LEU A 162 -7.09 1.75 15.20
C LEU A 162 -6.65 3.20 15.04
N VAL A 163 -7.36 4.13 15.67
CA VAL A 163 -7.07 5.56 15.61
C VAL A 163 -6.76 6.06 17.02
N GLY A 164 -5.67 6.82 17.17
CA GLY A 164 -5.31 7.39 18.47
C GLY A 164 -3.86 7.88 18.47
N ALA A 165 -3.47 8.65 19.49
CA ALA A 165 -2.11 9.17 19.60
C ALA A 165 -1.05 8.05 19.63
N PRO A 166 0.22 8.33 19.29
CA PRO A 166 1.29 7.36 19.50
C PRO A 166 1.33 6.88 20.95
N ASN A 167 1.72 5.63 21.20
CA ASN A 167 1.90 5.06 22.55
C ASN A 167 0.67 4.96 23.46
N VAL A 168 -0.55 5.25 22.98
CA VAL A 168 -1.82 5.04 23.73
C VAL A 168 -2.22 3.56 23.90
N GLY A 169 -1.34 2.60 23.63
CA GLY A 169 -1.64 1.17 23.82
C GLY A 169 -2.42 0.49 22.69
N LYS A 170 -2.58 1.10 21.51
CA LYS A 170 -3.24 0.49 20.33
C LYS A 170 -2.74 -0.94 20.02
N SER A 171 -1.43 -1.09 19.86
CA SER A 171 -0.80 -2.38 19.57
C SER A 171 -1.04 -3.42 20.68
N SER A 172 -1.01 -3.01 21.94
CA SER A 172 -1.23 -3.91 23.09
C SER A 172 -2.69 -4.37 23.16
N LEU A 173 -3.63 -3.47 22.85
CA LEU A 173 -5.05 -3.83 22.74
C LEU A 173 -5.32 -4.83 21.62
N VAL A 174 -4.67 -4.69 20.47
CA VAL A 174 -4.79 -5.68 19.37
C VAL A 174 -4.32 -7.05 19.82
N GLN A 175 -3.19 -7.12 20.53
CA GLN A 175 -2.66 -8.37 21.04
C GLN A 175 -3.62 -9.01 22.05
N ALA A 176 -4.20 -8.22 22.95
CA ALA A 176 -5.17 -8.71 23.94
C ALA A 176 -6.51 -9.18 23.30
N LEU A 177 -6.95 -8.53 22.22
CA LEU A 177 -8.20 -8.87 21.53
C LEU A 177 -8.08 -10.05 20.57
N SER A 178 -6.88 -10.31 20.06
CA SER A 178 -6.61 -11.36 19.08
C SER A 178 -6.50 -12.73 19.75
N SER A 179 -7.15 -13.76 19.19
CA SER A 179 -6.93 -15.14 19.62
C SER A 179 -5.61 -15.76 19.13
N GLY A 180 -4.76 -15.00 18.44
CA GLY A 180 -3.45 -15.44 17.92
C GLY A 180 -2.47 -14.28 17.75
N GLN A 181 -1.23 -14.57 17.36
CA GLN A 181 -0.23 -13.50 17.11
C GLN A 181 -0.63 -12.68 15.87
N PRO A 182 -0.80 -11.35 16.00
CA PRO A 182 -1.10 -10.51 14.85
C PRO A 182 0.00 -10.62 13.79
N GLU A 183 -0.38 -10.91 12.56
CA GLU A 183 0.55 -10.80 11.41
C GLU A 183 0.94 -9.34 11.23
N ILE A 184 2.20 -9.03 10.94
CA ILE A 184 2.64 -7.63 10.78
C ILE A 184 3.16 -7.45 9.36
N GLN A 185 2.52 -6.55 8.61
CA GLN A 185 2.84 -6.25 7.22
C GLN A 185 3.62 -4.94 7.08
N ASN A 186 4.77 -4.96 6.41
CA ASN A 186 5.58 -3.76 6.19
C ASN A 186 5.18 -3.02 4.90
N TYR A 187 5.00 -1.70 4.99
CA TYR A 187 4.85 -0.85 3.82
C TYR A 187 6.19 -0.19 3.45
N PRO A 188 6.59 -0.17 2.17
CA PRO A 188 7.93 0.24 1.75
C PRO A 188 8.24 1.73 1.96
N PHE A 189 7.22 2.58 2.09
CA PHE A 189 7.34 4.04 2.28
C PHE A 189 7.24 4.47 3.76
N THR A 190 7.21 3.50 4.68
CA THR A 190 6.97 3.76 6.10
C THR A 190 8.23 3.50 6.91
N THR A 191 8.75 4.51 7.61
CA THR A 191 9.94 4.38 8.48
C THR A 191 9.67 3.58 9.74
N ARG A 192 8.40 3.53 10.15
CA ARG A 192 7.89 2.63 11.19
C ARG A 192 7.03 1.59 10.51
N THR A 193 7.22 0.34 10.90
CA THR A 193 6.32 -0.76 10.51
C THR A 193 4.89 -0.40 10.87
N ILE A 194 4.06 -0.05 9.88
CA ILE A 194 2.61 -0.05 10.06
C ILE A 194 2.24 -1.47 10.39
N LYS A 195 1.54 -1.68 11.50
CA LYS A 195 1.01 -3.00 11.79
C LYS A 195 -0.32 -3.10 11.06
N MET A 196 -0.26 -3.40 9.77
CA MET A 196 -1.40 -4.05 9.14
C MET A 196 -1.30 -5.53 9.43
N GLY A 197 -2.33 -6.03 10.10
CA GLY A 197 -2.34 -7.37 10.58
C GLY A 197 -3.68 -8.03 10.49
N HIS A 198 -3.65 -9.33 10.64
CA HIS A 198 -4.84 -10.11 10.79
C HIS A 198 -4.96 -10.53 12.24
N PHE A 199 -6.16 -10.34 12.79
CA PHE A 199 -6.51 -10.84 14.09
C PHE A 199 -7.79 -11.67 13.96
N TYR A 200 -7.92 -12.63 14.84
CA TYR A 200 -9.06 -13.55 14.85
C TYR A 200 -9.97 -13.20 16.01
N VAL A 201 -11.23 -12.95 15.68
CA VAL A 201 -12.29 -12.71 16.65
C VAL A 201 -13.39 -13.73 16.38
N CYS A 202 -13.66 -14.61 17.35
CA CYS A 202 -14.68 -15.66 17.23
C CYS A 202 -14.54 -16.52 15.96
N GLY A 203 -13.29 -16.81 15.54
CA GLY A 203 -13.01 -17.63 14.36
C GLY A 203 -13.08 -16.87 13.02
N GLN A 204 -13.45 -15.59 13.01
CA GLN A 204 -13.43 -14.75 11.81
C GLN A 204 -12.13 -13.95 11.72
N ARG A 205 -11.56 -13.88 10.51
CA ARG A 205 -10.36 -13.11 10.22
C ARG A 205 -10.72 -11.67 9.92
N HIS A 206 -10.22 -10.75 10.72
CA HIS A 206 -10.40 -9.31 10.54
C HIS A 206 -9.05 -8.66 10.27
N GLN A 207 -9.08 -7.52 9.59
CA GLN A 207 -7.89 -6.72 9.35
C GLN A 207 -7.78 -5.62 10.40
N VAL A 208 -6.59 -5.36 10.90
CA VAL A 208 -6.29 -4.23 11.78
C VAL A 208 -5.25 -3.36 11.12
N THR A 209 -5.48 -2.05 11.10
CA THR A 209 -4.46 -1.07 10.71
C THR A 209 -4.10 -0.23 11.93
N ASP A 210 -2.84 -0.32 12.37
CA ASP A 210 -2.27 0.61 13.35
C ASP A 210 -1.93 1.94 12.66
N THR A 211 -2.75 2.95 12.90
CA THR A 211 -2.58 4.27 12.31
C THR A 211 -1.72 5.12 13.25
N PRO A 212 -0.53 5.58 12.85
CA PRO A 212 0.20 6.55 13.66
C PRO A 212 -0.64 7.80 13.81
N GLY A 213 -0.64 8.37 15.01
CA GLY A 213 -1.61 9.37 15.43
C GLY A 213 -1.83 10.45 14.39
N LEU A 214 -3.05 10.52 13.87
CA LEU A 214 -3.53 11.61 13.04
C LEU A 214 -3.50 12.85 13.90
N LEU A 215 -2.53 13.73 13.68
CA LEU A 215 -2.60 15.08 14.25
C LEU A 215 -3.43 15.92 13.29
N ALA A 216 -4.28 16.80 13.84
CA ALA A 216 -5.13 17.69 13.04
C ALA A 216 -4.24 18.68 12.26
N ARG A 217 -3.87 18.29 11.04
CA ARG A 217 -3.06 19.08 10.11
C ARG A 217 -3.67 19.12 8.71
N ALA A 218 -3.29 20.15 7.95
CA ALA A 218 -3.71 20.32 6.57
C ALA A 218 -3.29 19.11 5.72
N GLU A 219 -4.08 18.77 4.69
CA GLU A 219 -3.89 17.56 3.90
C GLU A 219 -2.52 17.50 3.20
N ALA A 220 -2.00 18.65 2.79
CA ALA A 220 -0.68 18.79 2.20
C ALA A 220 0.48 18.47 3.17
N ASP A 221 0.29 18.75 4.47
CA ASP A 221 1.32 18.57 5.50
C ASP A 221 1.28 17.18 6.16
N ARG A 222 0.31 16.35 5.74
CA ARG A 222 0.17 14.98 6.24
C ARG A 222 1.35 14.13 5.81
N ASN A 223 1.83 13.30 6.73
CA ASN A 223 2.86 12.33 6.39
C ASN A 223 2.23 11.16 5.59
N VAL A 224 3.06 10.31 4.99
CA VAL A 224 2.59 9.19 4.16
C VAL A 224 1.70 8.21 4.96
N MET A 225 1.96 8.06 6.26
CA MET A 225 1.23 7.14 7.13
C MET A 225 -0.19 7.63 7.43
N GLU A 226 -0.34 8.93 7.67
CA GLU A 226 -1.63 9.58 7.87
C GLU A 226 -2.45 9.48 6.58
N ARG A 227 -1.82 9.65 5.41
CA ARG A 227 -2.51 9.44 4.12
C ARG A 227 -2.94 7.99 3.92
N LEU A 228 -2.12 7.00 4.30
CA LEU A 228 -2.52 5.59 4.23
C LEU A 228 -3.70 5.29 5.15
N THR A 229 -3.70 5.89 6.34
CA THR A 229 -4.80 5.76 7.29
C THR A 229 -6.10 6.30 6.70
N LEU A 230 -6.06 7.48 6.09
CA LEU A 230 -7.23 8.07 5.46
C LEU A 230 -7.70 7.20 4.29
N ALA A 231 -6.78 6.72 3.44
CA ALA A 231 -7.12 5.79 2.37
C ALA A 231 -7.79 4.50 2.89
N THR A 232 -7.35 3.99 4.05
CA THR A 232 -8.01 2.85 4.72
C THR A 232 -9.45 3.21 5.11
N LEU A 233 -9.65 4.37 5.74
CA LEU A 233 -10.98 4.82 6.17
C LEU A 233 -11.91 5.19 5.00
N ASP A 234 -11.36 5.76 3.93
CA ASP A 234 -12.07 6.23 2.74
C ASP A 234 -12.50 5.05 1.84
N PHE A 235 -11.65 4.01 1.69
CA PHE A 235 -11.85 2.99 0.65
C PHE A 235 -12.08 1.56 1.14
N LEU A 236 -11.87 1.27 2.43
CA LEU A 236 -12.13 -0.06 2.99
C LEU A 236 -13.39 -0.07 3.87
N PRO A 237 -14.13 -1.20 3.91
CA PRO A 237 -15.25 -1.38 4.83
C PRO A 237 -14.72 -1.46 6.27
N THR A 238 -14.68 -0.31 6.93
CA THR A 238 -13.90 -0.11 8.16
C THR A 238 -14.76 0.30 9.35
N ALA A 239 -14.59 -0.40 10.47
CA ALA A 239 -14.99 0.10 11.79
C ALA A 239 -13.81 0.84 12.43
N VAL A 240 -14.07 1.99 13.05
CA VAL A 240 -13.06 2.81 13.70
C VAL A 240 -13.01 2.47 15.19
N LEU A 241 -11.86 2.02 15.66
CA LEU A 241 -11.58 1.86 17.08
C LEU A 241 -10.71 3.05 17.54
N PHE A 242 -11.35 4.01 18.21
CA PHE A 242 -10.64 5.17 18.74
C PHE A 242 -10.09 4.85 20.13
N VAL A 243 -8.77 4.90 20.28
CA VAL A 243 -8.07 4.60 21.53
C VAL A 243 -7.51 5.88 22.11
N ALA A 244 -7.99 6.24 23.29
CA ALA A 244 -7.52 7.38 24.06
C ALA A 244 -6.80 6.92 25.34
N ASP A 245 -5.78 7.68 25.72
CA ASP A 245 -5.07 7.53 26.99
C ASP A 245 -5.37 8.75 27.86
N LEU A 246 -6.20 8.54 28.89
CA LEU A 246 -6.58 9.59 29.84
C LEU A 246 -5.50 9.88 30.89
N THR A 247 -4.45 9.06 30.97
CA THR A 247 -3.31 9.31 31.87
C THR A 247 -2.36 10.37 31.31
N GLU A 248 -2.47 10.69 30.01
CA GLU A 248 -1.58 11.57 29.26
C GLU A 248 -0.10 11.11 29.21
N GLU A 249 0.23 9.92 29.74
CA GLU A 249 1.58 9.34 29.66
C GLU A 249 2.04 9.06 28.22
N CYS A 250 1.10 8.99 27.28
CA CYS A 250 1.41 8.93 25.85
C CYS A 250 2.10 10.21 25.31
N GLY A 251 2.16 11.29 26.10
CA GLY A 251 2.78 12.57 25.76
C GLY A 251 1.87 13.53 24.96
N VAL A 252 0.58 13.22 24.85
CA VAL A 252 -0.44 14.04 24.19
C VAL A 252 -1.58 14.28 25.17
N SER A 253 -2.02 15.53 25.33
CA SER A 253 -3.09 15.84 26.28
C SER A 253 -4.42 15.22 25.85
N ALA A 254 -5.29 14.93 26.82
CA ALA A 254 -6.61 14.39 26.53
C ALA A 254 -7.39 15.30 25.57
N GLU A 255 -7.31 16.63 25.76
CA GLU A 255 -7.95 17.63 24.88
C GLU A 255 -7.47 17.54 23.42
N GLN A 256 -6.17 17.38 23.19
CA GLN A 256 -5.63 17.19 21.85
C GLN A 256 -6.11 15.89 21.21
N GLN A 257 -6.20 14.81 22.01
CA GLN A 257 -6.79 13.55 21.56
C GLN A 257 -8.28 13.75 21.17
N TRP A 258 -9.03 14.66 21.83
CA TRP A 258 -10.41 15.00 21.45
C TRP A 258 -10.49 15.55 20.06
N ALA A 259 -9.65 16.56 19.82
CA ALA A 259 -9.79 17.40 18.65
C ALA A 259 -9.60 16.54 17.40
N VAL A 260 -8.67 15.60 17.48
CA VAL A 260 -8.45 14.54 16.48
C VAL A 260 -9.70 13.69 16.31
N ARG A 261 -10.27 13.17 17.39
CA ARG A 261 -11.47 12.33 17.34
C ARG A 261 -12.67 13.05 16.71
N VAL A 262 -12.94 14.28 17.13
CA VAL A 262 -14.05 15.10 16.63
C VAL A 262 -13.86 15.39 15.14
N ALA A 263 -12.66 15.81 14.74
CA ALA A 263 -12.35 16.10 13.34
C ALA A 263 -12.52 14.86 12.45
N LEU A 264 -12.06 13.69 12.90
CA LEU A 264 -12.18 12.45 12.14
C LEU A 264 -13.61 11.92 12.11
N LYS A 265 -14.36 11.99 13.22
CA LYS A 265 -15.77 11.60 13.24
C LYS A 265 -16.62 12.49 12.33
N ALA A 266 -16.28 13.78 12.24
CA ALA A 266 -16.92 14.71 11.31
C ALA A 266 -16.63 14.38 9.84
N ARG A 267 -15.41 13.94 9.51
CA ARG A 267 -15.06 13.46 8.15
C ARG A 267 -15.69 12.11 7.82
N PHE A 268 -15.80 11.22 8.80
CA PHE A 268 -16.30 9.86 8.64
C PHE A 268 -17.53 9.58 9.52
N PRO A 269 -18.65 10.31 9.31
CA PRO A 269 -19.81 10.24 10.19
C PRO A 269 -20.54 8.90 10.09
N ARG A 270 -20.56 8.32 8.89
CA ARG A 270 -21.24 7.06 8.57
C ARG A 270 -20.54 5.83 9.15
N LYS A 271 -19.21 5.90 9.33
CA LYS A 271 -18.42 4.77 9.85
C LYS A 271 -18.88 4.47 11.28
N ARG A 272 -18.80 3.20 11.67
CA ARG A 272 -19.03 2.78 13.06
C ARG A 272 -17.82 3.13 13.90
N TRP A 273 -18.06 3.71 15.08
CA TRP A 273 -17.00 4.12 16.01
C TRP A 273 -17.19 3.38 17.31
N VAL A 274 -16.11 2.77 17.79
CA VAL A 274 -15.99 2.20 19.13
C VAL A 274 -14.91 3.00 19.83
N ASP A 275 -15.26 3.64 20.94
CA ASP A 275 -14.34 4.46 21.73
C ASP A 275 -13.81 3.66 22.91
N VAL A 276 -12.50 3.74 23.14
CA VAL A 276 -11.81 3.01 24.22
C VAL A 276 -10.92 3.95 25.01
N PHE A 277 -11.05 3.90 26.33
CA PHE A 277 -10.09 4.45 27.27
C PHE A 277 -9.11 3.36 27.69
N SER A 278 -7.91 3.44 27.11
CA SER A 278 -6.80 2.54 27.41
C SER A 278 -6.18 2.82 28.78
N LYS A 279 -5.35 1.88 29.26
CA LYS A 279 -4.62 1.99 30.55
C LYS A 279 -5.55 2.23 31.75
N ALA A 280 -6.74 1.62 31.72
CA ALA A 280 -7.74 1.79 32.78
C ALA A 280 -7.20 1.42 34.18
N ASP A 281 -6.26 0.48 34.26
CA ASP A 281 -5.56 0.06 35.47
C ASP A 281 -4.79 1.21 36.16
N LEU A 282 -4.18 2.11 35.38
CA LEU A 282 -3.45 3.26 35.92
C LEU A 282 -4.39 4.34 36.44
N LEU A 283 -5.56 4.48 35.82
CA LEU A 283 -6.60 5.43 36.26
C LEU A 283 -7.23 4.99 37.58
N GLU A 284 -7.40 3.68 37.81
CA GLU A 284 -7.76 3.13 39.12
C GLU A 284 -6.69 3.42 40.19
N GLY A 285 -5.40 3.32 39.83
CA GLY A 285 -4.30 3.67 40.73
C GLY A 285 -4.24 5.18 41.06
N MET A 286 -4.58 6.05 40.10
CA MET A 286 -4.73 7.49 40.34
C MET A 286 -5.93 7.80 41.24
N ARG A 287 -7.03 7.05 41.11
CA ARG A 287 -8.19 7.14 42.03
C ARG A 287 -7.80 6.80 43.46
N ARG A 288 -7.10 5.68 43.70
CA ARG A 288 -6.69 5.27 45.04
C ARG A 288 -5.77 6.30 45.70
N ARG A 289 -4.75 6.80 44.98
CA ARG A 289 -3.85 7.84 45.51
C ARG A 289 -4.57 9.17 45.78
N GLY A 290 -5.45 9.60 44.88
CA GLY A 290 -6.25 10.82 45.10
C GLY A 290 -7.25 10.68 46.25
N GLN A 291 -7.77 9.48 46.50
CA GLN A 291 -8.62 9.16 47.65
C GLN A 291 -7.82 9.00 48.95
N GLU A 292 -6.59 8.50 48.91
CA GLU A 292 -5.68 8.44 50.08
C GLU A 292 -5.21 9.85 50.48
N GLU A 293 -4.88 10.70 49.50
CA GLU A 293 -4.52 12.11 49.71
C GLU A 293 -5.71 12.95 50.20
N ARG A 294 -6.94 12.64 49.75
CA ARG A 294 -8.18 13.27 50.26
C ARG A 294 -8.73 12.59 51.52
N GLY A 295 -8.27 11.38 51.82
CA GLY A 295 -8.83 10.43 52.79
C GLY A 295 -8.08 10.35 54.12
N SER A 296 -7.40 11.42 54.53
CA SER A 296 -7.18 11.68 55.97
C SER A 296 -8.44 12.17 56.69
N ALA A 297 -9.61 12.15 56.05
CA ALA A 297 -10.91 12.28 56.71
C ALA A 297 -11.88 11.22 56.18
N ALA A 298 -12.35 10.38 57.10
CA ALA A 298 -13.44 9.39 56.99
C ALA A 298 -13.09 8.02 56.35
N ALA A 299 -12.90 7.06 57.24
CA ALA A 299 -12.85 5.63 56.97
C ALA A 299 -14.25 5.00 56.77
N LYS A 300 -14.23 3.86 56.06
CA LYS A 300 -15.22 2.76 55.98
C LYS A 300 -16.41 2.92 55.02
N SER A 301 -16.43 2.11 53.97
CA SER A 301 -17.37 0.97 53.82
C SER A 301 -17.18 0.23 52.47
N ASN A 302 -17.86 -0.91 52.34
CA ASN A 302 -17.51 -2.13 51.60
C ASN A 302 -17.61 -2.12 50.06
N GLN A 303 -16.96 -3.14 49.50
CA GLN A 303 -17.06 -3.71 48.15
C GLN A 303 -18.51 -3.88 47.64
N SER A 304 -18.77 -3.50 46.39
CA SER A 304 -19.17 -4.39 45.27
C SER A 304 -19.65 -3.58 44.06
N GLU A 305 -19.39 -4.09 42.85
CA GLU A 305 -19.76 -3.61 41.51
C GLU A 305 -18.95 -2.44 40.91
N VAL A 306 -18.32 -2.76 39.77
CA VAL A 306 -17.36 -1.93 39.04
C VAL A 306 -18.13 -1.02 38.08
N ASP A 307 -18.72 0.05 38.62
CA ASP A 307 -19.15 1.19 37.82
C ASP A 307 -18.05 2.25 37.83
N LEU A 308 -17.40 2.42 36.67
CA LEU A 308 -16.35 3.40 36.46
C LEU A 308 -16.96 4.81 36.37
N ASP A 309 -17.17 5.44 37.53
CA ASP A 309 -17.65 6.83 37.62
C ASP A 309 -16.76 7.83 36.83
N PRO A 310 -17.27 8.45 35.75
CA PRO A 310 -16.51 9.34 34.90
C PRO A 310 -16.09 10.68 35.55
N SER A 311 -16.54 10.98 36.78
CA SER A 311 -16.33 12.27 37.45
C SER A 311 -14.95 12.46 38.12
N LEU A 312 -14.12 11.41 38.19
CA LEU A 312 -12.92 11.37 39.05
C LEU A 312 -11.57 11.57 38.34
N VAL A 313 -11.56 11.70 37.01
CA VAL A 313 -10.38 12.17 36.26
C VAL A 313 -10.59 13.67 36.03
N LYS A 314 -9.52 14.50 36.11
CA LYS A 314 -9.56 15.90 35.60
C LYS A 314 -9.68 15.87 34.07
N LEU A 315 -10.80 15.36 33.60
CA LEU A 315 -11.22 15.44 32.23
C LEU A 315 -11.58 16.91 31.98
N PRO A 316 -11.38 17.43 30.76
CA PRO A 316 -12.01 18.69 30.35
C PRO A 316 -13.47 18.64 30.81
N SER A 317 -14.01 19.74 31.34
CA SER A 317 -15.31 19.85 32.04
C SER A 317 -16.52 19.27 31.29
N ASP A 318 -16.29 18.87 30.05
CA ASP A 318 -17.22 18.36 29.08
C ASP A 318 -17.04 16.85 28.80
N TRP A 319 -15.81 16.32 28.74
CA TRP A 319 -15.50 15.09 28.01
C TRP A 319 -16.30 13.82 28.33
N PRO A 320 -16.43 13.36 29.60
CA PRO A 320 -17.14 12.11 29.87
C PRO A 320 -18.64 12.17 29.56
N ARG A 321 -19.22 13.37 29.41
CA ARG A 321 -20.60 13.52 28.90
C ARG A 321 -20.73 13.19 27.40
N TYR A 322 -19.66 13.32 26.61
CA TYR A 322 -19.74 13.21 25.15
C TYR A 322 -19.44 11.80 24.60
N LEU A 323 -18.91 10.89 25.43
CA LEU A 323 -18.70 9.48 25.08
C LEU A 323 -19.26 8.52 26.15
N PRO A 324 -20.59 8.51 26.38
CA PRO A 324 -21.21 7.70 27.42
C PRO A 324 -21.07 6.18 27.18
N HIS A 325 -20.70 5.77 25.97
CA HIS A 325 -20.54 4.37 25.58
C HIS A 325 -19.08 3.95 25.39
N ALA A 326 -18.12 4.79 25.81
CA ALA A 326 -16.71 4.43 25.74
C ALA A 326 -16.39 3.27 26.70
N ILE A 327 -15.62 2.31 26.19
CA ILE A 327 -15.23 1.12 26.94
C ILE A 327 -13.89 1.39 27.61
N TRP A 328 -13.82 1.13 28.91
CA TRP A 328 -12.58 1.22 29.67
C TRP A 328 -11.85 -0.10 29.55
N ALA A 329 -10.63 -0.09 29.03
CA ALA A 329 -9.87 -1.30 28.79
C ALA A 329 -8.42 -1.19 29.28
N SER A 330 -7.90 -2.29 29.81
CA SER A 330 -6.48 -2.46 30.10
C SER A 330 -5.98 -3.73 29.46
N SER A 331 -4.97 -3.61 28.59
CA SER A 331 -4.27 -4.76 28.04
C SER A 331 -3.30 -5.40 29.05
N PHE A 332 -3.14 -4.82 30.24
CA PHE A 332 -2.27 -5.34 31.29
C PHE A 332 -3.04 -6.24 32.26
N THR A 333 -4.28 -5.87 32.59
CA THR A 333 -5.14 -6.64 33.51
C THR A 333 -6.26 -7.41 32.82
N ASP A 334 -6.36 -7.33 31.48
CA ASP A 334 -7.46 -7.81 30.64
C ASP A 334 -8.85 -7.23 30.98
N ALA A 335 -8.90 -6.22 31.86
CA ALA A 335 -10.13 -5.53 32.21
C ALA A 335 -10.75 -4.88 30.96
N GLY A 336 -12.07 -5.05 30.76
CA GLY A 336 -12.83 -4.48 29.65
C GLY A 336 -12.54 -5.06 28.26
N CYS A 337 -11.54 -5.93 28.10
CA CYS A 337 -11.20 -6.54 26.80
C CYS A 337 -12.33 -7.41 26.24
N ALA A 338 -13.07 -8.13 27.08
CA ALA A 338 -14.22 -8.93 26.66
C ALA A 338 -15.38 -8.06 26.13
N GLN A 339 -15.68 -6.95 26.83
CA GLN A 339 -16.69 -5.99 26.41
C GLN A 339 -16.30 -5.33 25.07
N LEU A 340 -15.03 -4.93 24.95
CA LEU A 340 -14.47 -4.36 23.72
C LEU A 340 -14.59 -5.32 22.54
N LYS A 341 -14.30 -6.60 22.75
CA LYS A 341 -14.45 -7.64 21.73
C LYS A 341 -15.89 -7.75 21.23
N GLY A 342 -16.87 -7.71 22.13
CA GLY A 342 -18.29 -7.72 21.79
C GLY A 342 -18.70 -6.51 20.95
N ALA A 343 -18.32 -5.31 21.38
CA ALA A 343 -18.64 -4.07 20.66
C ALA A 343 -18.00 -4.00 19.27
N LEU A 344 -16.77 -4.50 19.12
CA LEU A 344 -16.09 -4.59 17.82
C LEU A 344 -16.81 -5.56 16.88
N LEU A 345 -17.25 -6.72 17.37
CA LEU A 345 -18.01 -7.68 16.55
C LEU A 345 -19.32 -7.09 16.05
N GLU A 346 -20.06 -6.40 16.91
CA GLU A 346 -21.28 -5.72 16.52
C GLU A 346 -21.03 -4.63 15.46
N ALA A 347 -19.96 -3.86 15.63
CA ALA A 347 -19.56 -2.85 14.66
C ALA A 347 -19.16 -3.45 13.29
N LEU A 348 -18.56 -4.65 13.28
CA LEU A 348 -18.11 -5.35 12.07
C LEU A 348 -19.20 -6.18 11.40
N ALA A 349 -20.21 -6.65 12.14
CA ALA A 349 -21.33 -7.45 11.63
C ALA A 349 -22.32 -6.63 10.78
N HIS A 350 -22.33 -5.31 10.96
CA HIS A 350 -23.17 -4.37 10.22
C HIS A 350 -22.31 -3.39 9.39
N PRO A 351 -21.60 -3.87 8.35
CA PRO A 351 -20.89 -2.97 7.44
C PRO A 351 -21.89 -2.01 6.78
N GLU A 352 -21.43 -0.80 6.46
CA GLU A 352 -22.25 0.22 5.78
C GLU A 352 -22.93 -0.35 4.52
N SER A 353 -24.14 0.16 4.23
CA SER A 353 -25.05 -0.30 3.18
C SER A 353 -24.39 -0.51 1.81
N GLY A 354 -24.53 -1.73 1.27
CA GLY A 354 -24.75 -2.10 -0.14
C GLY A 354 -23.75 -1.65 -1.23
N GLU A 355 -23.50 -0.36 -1.37
CA GLU A 355 -22.89 0.26 -2.55
C GLU A 355 -21.36 0.07 -2.62
N GLU A 356 -20.63 0.19 -1.49
CA GLU A 356 -19.18 -0.06 -1.46
C GLU A 356 -18.87 -1.55 -1.77
N MET A 357 -19.75 -2.47 -1.35
CA MET A 357 -19.55 -3.91 -1.52
C MET A 357 -19.83 -4.39 -2.96
N GLU A 358 -20.63 -3.65 -3.75
CA GLU A 358 -20.83 -3.91 -5.19
C GLU A 358 -19.62 -3.49 -6.03
N MET A 359 -19.01 -2.33 -5.75
CA MET A 359 -17.79 -1.85 -6.44
C MET A 359 -16.58 -2.77 -6.18
N VAL A 360 -16.52 -3.37 -4.99
CA VAL A 360 -15.46 -4.34 -4.63
C VAL A 360 -15.67 -5.69 -5.33
N LYS A 361 -16.90 -6.08 -5.69
CA LYS A 361 -17.15 -7.35 -6.42
C LYS A 361 -16.68 -7.33 -7.88
N SER A 362 -16.59 -6.15 -8.50
CA SER A 362 -16.19 -5.99 -9.91
C SER A 362 -14.69 -5.73 -10.14
N SER A 363 -13.91 -5.47 -9.08
CA SER A 363 -12.49 -5.12 -9.19
C SER A 363 -11.59 -6.31 -8.88
N GLU A 364 -10.60 -6.55 -9.74
CA GLU A 364 -9.49 -7.45 -9.39
C GLU A 364 -8.50 -6.65 -8.54
N GLY A 365 -8.55 -6.80 -7.22
CA GLY A 365 -7.55 -6.23 -6.33
C GLY A 365 -6.13 -6.67 -6.73
N MET A 366 -5.10 -5.99 -6.21
CA MET A 366 -3.70 -6.38 -6.44
C MET A 366 -3.46 -7.82 -5.94
N LYS A 367 -3.67 -8.81 -6.82
CA LYS A 367 -3.13 -10.16 -6.64
C LYS A 367 -1.63 -9.98 -6.56
N LYS A 368 -0.97 -10.75 -5.70
CA LYS A 368 0.49 -10.78 -5.62
C LYS A 368 0.99 -10.94 -7.05
N LEU A 369 1.56 -9.86 -7.59
CA LEU A 369 1.97 -9.83 -8.98
C LEU A 369 3.14 -10.80 -9.07
N ASP A 370 2.83 -12.04 -9.44
CA ASP A 370 3.77 -13.07 -9.86
C ASP A 370 4.37 -12.66 -11.20
N ILE A 371 4.92 -11.44 -11.26
CA ILE A 371 5.88 -11.05 -12.28
C ILE A 371 7.20 -11.68 -11.85
N VAL A 372 7.23 -13.02 -11.97
CA VAL A 372 8.42 -13.87 -12.11
C VAL A 372 9.28 -13.28 -13.16
#